data_AF-K9KCC2-F1
#
_entry.id   AF-K9KCC2-F1
#
_cell.length_a   1.000
_cell.length_b   1.000
_cell.length_c   1.000
_cell.angle_alpha   90.00
_cell.angle_beta   90.00
_cell.angle_gamma   90.00
#
_symmetry.space_group_name_H-M   'P 1'
#
loop_
_entity.id
_entity.type
_entity.pdbx_description
1 polymer ?
#
loop_
_entity_poly.entity_id
_entity_poly.type
_entity_poly.pdbx_seq_one_letter_code
_entity_poly.pdbx_strand_id
1 'polypeptide(L)'
;SNRSETSTSDNTETYQESASSGHPTFKCPLCQESNFTRQRLLDHCNSNHLFQIVPVTCPICVSLPWGDPSQITRNFVSHLNQRHQFDYGEFVNLQLDEETQYQTAVEESFQVNI
;
A
#
# COMPACT_ATOMS: atom_id res chain seq x y z
N SER A 1 -7.69 -40.79 -23.57
CA SER A 1 -7.00 -40.03 -22.52
C SER A 1 -5.59 -39.70 -22.97
N ASN A 2 -5.34 -38.46 -23.36
CA ASN A 2 -3.98 -37.92 -23.51
C ASN A 2 -4.01 -36.43 -23.17
N ARG A 3 -3.04 -36.04 -22.32
CA ARG A 3 -2.76 -34.69 -21.79
C ARG A 3 -2.06 -33.84 -22.85
N SER A 4 -2.29 -32.53 -22.78
CA SER A 4 -1.39 -31.38 -23.03
C SER A 4 -2.28 -30.13 -23.15
N GLU A 5 -1.99 -28.89 -22.76
CA GLU A 5 -0.97 -28.20 -21.96
C GLU A 5 -1.47 -26.74 -21.79
N THR A 6 -0.99 -26.08 -20.74
CA THR A 6 -1.19 -24.71 -20.23
C THR A 6 -1.12 -23.54 -21.23
N SER A 7 -1.74 -22.40 -20.87
CA SER A 7 -1.34 -20.96 -21.09
C SER A 7 -2.57 -20.12 -21.49
N THR A 8 -2.89 -18.91 -21.01
CA THR A 8 -2.17 -17.84 -20.30
C THR A 8 -3.21 -16.78 -19.87
N SER A 9 -3.00 -16.16 -18.70
CA SER A 9 -2.95 -14.70 -18.38
C SER A 9 -3.98 -13.73 -19.00
N ASP A 10 -4.39 -12.60 -18.42
CA ASP A 10 -3.96 -11.79 -17.28
C ASP A 10 -5.12 -10.78 -17.04
N ASN A 11 -5.59 -10.58 -15.81
CA ASN A 11 -5.16 -9.49 -14.92
C ASN A 11 -5.94 -8.17 -15.16
N THR A 12 -7.02 -8.01 -14.40
CA THR A 12 -7.76 -6.75 -14.26
C THR A 12 -7.06 -5.87 -13.24
N GLU A 13 -5.97 -5.24 -13.65
CA GLU A 13 -5.30 -4.19 -12.89
C GLU A 13 -6.06 -2.88 -13.04
N THR A 14 -7.00 -2.62 -12.12
CA THR A 14 -7.56 -1.29 -11.92
C THR A 14 -6.57 -0.49 -11.09
N TYR A 15 -5.53 0.06 -11.71
CA TYR A 15 -4.69 1.07 -11.08
C TYR A 15 -5.30 2.45 -11.31
N GLN A 16 -5.64 3.11 -10.21
CA GLN A 16 -6.10 4.49 -10.20
C GLN A 16 -4.97 5.43 -10.63
N GLU A 17 -4.95 5.75 -11.91
CA GLU A 17 -4.26 6.89 -12.47
C GLU A 17 -4.92 8.19 -11.95
N SER A 18 -4.24 8.90 -11.06
CA SER A 18 -4.53 10.32 -10.81
C SER A 18 -3.26 11.05 -10.40
N ALA A 19 -2.62 11.66 -11.39
CA ALA A 19 -1.40 12.44 -11.25
C ALA A 19 -1.69 13.85 -10.70
N SER A 20 -1.10 14.18 -9.56
CA SER A 20 -0.56 15.51 -9.21
C SER A 20 0.09 15.37 -7.83
N SER A 21 1.43 15.26 -7.80
CA SER A 21 2.22 14.62 -6.71
C SER A 21 1.71 13.21 -6.38
N GLY A 22 2.23 12.19 -7.06
CA GLY A 22 1.69 10.81 -7.18
C GLY A 22 1.53 9.97 -5.90
N HIS A 23 1.27 10.58 -4.74
CA HIS A 23 0.95 9.88 -3.51
C HIS A 23 -0.56 9.64 -3.41
N PRO A 24 -0.98 8.40 -3.09
CA PRO A 24 -2.39 8.09 -2.89
C PRO A 24 -2.97 8.91 -1.72
N THR A 25 -4.20 9.38 -1.91
CA THR A 25 -4.98 10.01 -0.85
C THR A 25 -5.99 9.02 -0.27
N PHE A 26 -6.23 9.12 1.03
CA PHE A 26 -7.01 8.17 1.79
C PHE A 26 -8.16 8.87 2.52
N LYS A 27 -9.20 8.07 2.79
CA LYS A 27 -10.35 8.45 3.60
C LYS A 27 -10.28 7.76 4.96
N CYS A 28 -10.52 8.50 6.04
CA CYS A 28 -10.60 7.93 7.37
C CYS A 28 -11.85 7.05 7.48
N PRO A 29 -11.73 5.74 7.78
CA PRO A 29 -12.88 4.86 7.87
C PRO A 29 -13.72 5.12 9.14
N LEU A 30 -13.20 5.87 10.11
CA LEU A 30 -13.86 6.15 11.40
C LEU A 30 -14.76 7.41 11.35
N CYS A 31 -14.27 8.52 10.78
CA CYS A 31 -15.03 9.78 10.68
C CYS A 31 -15.46 10.15 9.25
N GLN A 32 -15.03 9.38 8.24
CA GLN A 32 -15.31 9.63 6.81
C GLN A 32 -14.68 10.91 6.23
N GLU A 33 -13.79 11.60 6.94
CA GLU A 33 -12.98 12.68 6.37
C GLU A 33 -12.01 12.14 5.31
N SER A 34 -11.78 12.90 4.24
CA SER A 34 -11.01 12.49 3.05
C SER A 34 -9.83 13.42 2.75
N ASN A 35 -9.07 13.09 1.70
CA ASN A 35 -7.89 13.84 1.25
C ASN A 35 -6.71 13.81 2.23
N PHE A 36 -6.59 12.73 3.01
CA PHE A 36 -5.41 12.54 3.84
C PHE A 36 -4.31 11.83 3.07
N THR A 37 -3.09 12.36 3.15
CA THR A 37 -1.91 11.53 2.88
C THR A 37 -1.79 10.46 3.97
N ARG A 38 -1.03 9.38 3.71
CA ARG A 38 -0.78 8.32 4.69
C ARG A 38 -0.41 8.86 6.07
N GLN A 39 0.59 9.76 6.12
CA GLN A 39 1.07 10.33 7.37
C GLN A 39 0.01 11.20 8.05
N ARG A 40 -0.74 12.00 7.29
CA ARG A 40 -1.85 12.82 7.84
C ARG A 40 -2.97 11.95 8.40
N LEU A 41 -3.28 10.82 7.76
CA LEU A 41 -4.28 9.87 8.26
C LEU A 41 -3.84 9.26 9.60
N LEU A 42 -2.57 8.89 9.73
CA LEU A 42 -1.98 8.36 10.97
C LEU A 42 -2.07 9.38 12.11
N ASP A 43 -1.64 10.61 11.87
CA ASP A 43 -1.70 11.70 12.86
C ASP A 43 -3.14 12.03 13.28
N HIS A 44 -4.03 12.16 12.30
CA HIS A 44 -5.46 12.38 12.51
C HIS A 44 -6.09 11.29 13.38
N CYS A 45 -5.83 10.01 13.06
CA CYS A 45 -6.38 8.89 13.82
C CYS A 45 -5.81 8.80 15.24
N ASN A 46 -4.52 9.10 15.43
CA ASN A 46 -3.90 9.17 16.74
C ASN A 46 -4.40 10.36 17.58
N SER A 47 -4.88 11.44 16.98
CA SER A 47 -5.39 12.59 17.74
C SER A 47 -6.89 12.46 18.06
N ASN A 48 -7.68 11.90 17.14
CA ASN A 48 -9.14 11.97 17.21
C ASN A 48 -9.81 10.63 17.55
N HIS A 49 -9.11 9.49 17.39
CA HIS A 49 -9.74 8.16 17.38
C HIS A 49 -9.04 7.09 18.24
N LEU A 50 -8.15 7.46 19.16
CA LEU A 50 -7.36 6.52 19.99
C LEU A 50 -8.19 5.42 20.68
N PHE A 51 -9.41 5.75 21.09
CA PHE A 51 -10.29 4.85 21.84
C PHE A 51 -11.40 4.22 20.99
N GLN A 52 -11.41 4.45 19.67
CA GLN A 52 -12.41 3.86 18.78
C GLN A 52 -11.97 2.48 18.30
N ILE A 53 -12.65 1.45 18.80
CA ILE A 53 -12.43 0.05 18.42
C ILE A 53 -13.56 -0.38 17.50
N VAL A 54 -13.45 0.00 16.23
CA VAL A 54 -14.42 -0.34 15.19
C VAL A 54 -13.72 -1.21 14.15
N PRO A 55 -14.29 -2.37 13.77
CA PRO A 55 -13.75 -3.19 12.70
C PRO A 55 -13.85 -2.45 11.38
N VAL A 56 -12.70 -2.17 10.76
CA VAL A 56 -12.61 -1.47 9.48
C VAL A 56 -11.57 -2.12 8.58
N THR A 57 -11.77 -2.05 7.27
CA THR A 57 -10.73 -2.38 6.30
C THR A 57 -9.77 -1.19 6.20
N CYS A 58 -8.45 -1.45 6.26
CA CYS A 58 -7.47 -0.39 6.17
C CYS A 58 -7.35 0.11 4.72
N PRO A 59 -7.65 1.39 4.42
CA PRO A 59 -7.58 1.90 3.05
C PRO A 59 -6.15 1.93 2.51
N ILE A 60 -5.13 2.06 3.37
CA ILE A 60 -3.72 2.03 2.95
C ILE A 60 -3.31 0.61 2.55
N CYS A 61 -3.74 -0.42 3.29
CA CYS A 61 -3.45 -1.81 2.92
C CYS A 61 -4.02 -2.15 1.56
N VAL A 62 -5.29 -1.79 1.30
CA VAL A 62 -5.97 -2.11 0.04
C VAL A 62 -5.36 -1.38 -1.16
N SER A 63 -4.70 -0.25 -0.94
CA SER A 63 -3.97 0.45 -2.00
C SER A 63 -2.60 -0.15 -2.32
N LEU A 64 -2.13 -1.15 -1.58
CA LEU A 64 -0.90 -1.86 -1.91
C LEU A 64 -1.20 -3.06 -2.82
N PRO A 65 -0.33 -3.38 -3.80
CA PRO A 65 -0.58 -4.48 -4.73
C PRO A 65 -0.62 -5.86 -4.06
N TRP A 66 0.03 -6.00 -2.90
CA TRP A 66 -0.02 -7.20 -2.05
C TRP A 66 -1.05 -7.11 -0.91
N GLY A 67 -1.91 -6.10 -0.92
CA GLY A 67 -2.95 -5.90 0.08
C GLY A 67 -4.15 -6.81 -0.11
N ASP A 68 -4.70 -7.36 0.98
CA ASP A 68 -5.95 -8.12 0.91
C ASP A 68 -7.15 -7.25 1.34
N PRO A 69 -8.15 -7.01 0.45
CA PRO A 69 -9.33 -6.20 0.76
C PRO A 69 -10.26 -6.83 1.80
N SER A 70 -10.13 -8.14 2.05
CA SER A 70 -10.92 -8.83 3.07
C SER A 70 -10.34 -8.66 4.49
N GLN A 71 -9.12 -8.12 4.64
CA GLN A 71 -8.50 -7.91 5.94
C GLN A 71 -9.19 -6.78 6.72
N ILE A 72 -9.81 -7.17 7.83
CA ILE A 72 -10.45 -6.26 8.76
C ILE A 72 -9.55 -6.09 10.00
N THR A 73 -9.17 -4.86 10.31
CA THR A 73 -8.52 -4.54 11.57
C THR A 73 -9.55 -4.12 12.62
N ARG A 74 -9.44 -4.68 13.83
CA ARG A 74 -10.31 -4.32 14.97
C ARG A 74 -9.93 -3.00 15.62
N ASN A 75 -8.63 -2.66 15.58
CA ASN A 75 -8.10 -1.40 16.10
C ASN A 75 -7.30 -0.73 14.99
N PHE A 76 -7.96 0.23 14.33
CA PHE A 76 -7.39 0.92 13.19
C PHE A 76 -6.15 1.73 13.57
N VAL A 77 -6.19 2.45 14.69
CA VAL A 77 -5.08 3.32 15.13
C VAL A 77 -3.82 2.49 15.44
N SER A 78 -3.97 1.41 16.21
CA SER A 78 -2.86 0.50 16.49
C SER A 78 -2.30 -0.13 15.21
N HIS A 79 -3.17 -0.49 14.26
CA HIS A 79 -2.73 -1.05 12.97
C HIS A 79 -1.92 -0.03 12.16
N LEU A 80 -2.38 1.22 12.06
CA LEU A 80 -1.64 2.29 11.39
C LEU A 80 -0.26 2.49 12.01
N ASN A 81 -0.18 2.53 13.34
CA ASN A 81 1.10 2.70 14.04
C ASN A 81 2.07 1.52 13.84
N GLN A 82 1.57 0.30 13.63
CA GLN A 82 2.43 -0.88 13.44
C GLN A 82 2.86 -1.12 12.00
N ARG A 83 1.99 -0.80 11.03
CA ARG A 83 2.21 -1.16 9.62
C ARG A 83 2.43 0.03 8.71
N HIS A 84 2.03 1.22 9.16
CA HIS A 84 1.99 2.41 8.33
C HIS A 84 2.78 3.61 8.85
N GLN A 85 3.73 3.39 9.76
CA GLN A 85 4.68 4.43 10.19
C GLN A 85 5.63 4.90 9.08
N PHE A 86 6.02 4.01 8.17
CA PHE A 86 6.92 4.32 7.05
C PHE A 86 6.17 4.24 5.75
N ASP A 87 6.49 5.06 4.74
CA ASP A 87 5.86 4.95 3.43
C ASP A 87 6.62 3.98 2.53
N TYR A 88 5.91 3.03 1.92
CA TYR A 88 6.53 2.09 0.99
C TYR A 88 6.96 2.77 -0.31
N GLY A 89 6.22 3.78 -0.79
CA GLY A 89 6.55 4.49 -2.03
C GLY A 89 7.84 5.30 -1.95
N GLU A 90 8.38 5.53 -0.75
CA GLU A 90 9.70 6.16 -0.57
C GLU A 90 10.86 5.20 -0.84
N PHE A 91 10.70 3.90 -0.53
CA PHE A 91 11.78 2.91 -0.57
C PHE A 91 11.64 1.90 -1.70
N VAL A 92 10.44 1.73 -2.24
CA VAL A 92 10.17 0.80 -3.35
C VAL A 92 9.33 1.51 -4.39
N ASN A 93 9.79 1.45 -5.64
CA ASN A 93 9.01 1.94 -6.75
C ASN A 93 7.92 0.91 -7.09
N LEU A 94 6.73 1.11 -6.50
CA LEU A 94 5.58 0.21 -6.63
C LEU A 94 5.08 0.02 -8.08
N GLN A 95 5.60 0.80 -9.05
CA GLN A 95 5.27 0.69 -10.47
C GLN A 95 6.23 -0.23 -11.25
N LEU A 96 7.39 -0.59 -10.67
CA LEU A 96 8.34 -1.51 -11.29
C LEU A 96 8.02 -2.95 -10.90
N ASP A 97 8.18 -3.86 -11.86
CA ASP A 97 8.20 -5.30 -11.60
C ASP A 97 9.37 -5.72 -10.70
N GLU A 98 9.22 -6.85 -10.04
CA GLU A 98 10.19 -7.39 -9.07
C GLU A 98 11.58 -7.60 -9.68
N GLU A 99 11.65 -8.02 -10.95
CA GLU A 99 12.92 -8.26 -11.65
C GLU A 99 13.70 -6.96 -11.86
N THR A 100 13.02 -5.90 -12.31
CA THR A 100 13.65 -4.60 -12.53
C THR A 100 14.06 -3.94 -11.21
N GLN A 101 13.25 -4.09 -10.15
CA GLN A 101 13.64 -3.64 -8.81
C GLN A 101 14.91 -4.34 -8.30
N TYR A 102 15.00 -5.66 -8.48
CA TYR A 102 16.19 -6.43 -8.09
C TYR A 102 17.43 -5.99 -8.88
N GLN A 103 17.31 -5.83 -10.20
CA GLN A 103 18.42 -5.42 -11.06
C GLN A 103 18.93 -4.02 -10.68
N THR A 104 18.02 -3.08 -10.41
CA THR A 104 18.36 -1.73 -9.94
C THR A 104 19.13 -1.78 -8.61
N ALA A 105 18.65 -2.57 -7.63
CA ALA A 105 19.31 -2.70 -6.34
C ALA A 105 20.73 -3.27 -6.46
N VAL A 106 20.94 -4.24 -7.37
CA VAL A 106 22.26 -4.78 -7.67
C VAL A 106 23.17 -3.69 -8.26
N GLU A 107 22.69 -2.94 -9.24
CA GLU A 107 23.46 -1.87 -9.88
C GLU A 107 23.82 -0.73 -8.91
N GLU A 108 22.88 -0.30 -8.07
CA GLU A 108 23.15 0.70 -7.02
C GLU A 108 24.18 0.19 -6.01
N SER A 109 24.12 -1.10 -5.64
CA SER A 109 25.11 -1.72 -4.75
C SER A 109 26.53 -1.69 -5.34
N PHE A 110 26.67 -1.77 -6.66
CA PHE A 110 27.98 -1.68 -7.34
C PHE A 110 28.51 -0.24 -7.40
N GLN A 111 27.63 0.76 -7.48
CA GLN A 111 28.01 2.17 -7.66
C GLN A 111 28.46 2.86 -6.37
N VAL A 112 28.18 2.29 -5.19
CA VAL A 112 28.63 2.82 -3.88
C VAL A 112 30.12 2.56 -3.60
N ASN A 113 30.81 1.82 -4.48
CA ASN A 113 32.18 1.37 -4.26
C ASN A 113 33.25 2.07 -5.13
N ILE A 114 32.95 3.26 -5.67
CA ILE A 114 33.87 4.14 -6.43
C ILE A 114 33.97 5.52 -5.78
#